data_AF-A0A9E3SWK8-F1
#
_entry.id   AF-A0A9E3SWK8-F1
#
_cell.length_a   1.000
_cell.length_b   1.000
_cell.length_c   1.000
_cell.angle_alpha   90.00
_cell.angle_beta   90.00
_cell.angle_gamma   90.00
#
_symmetry.space_group_name_H-M   'P 1'
#
loop_
_entity.id
_entity.type
_entity.pdbx_description
1 polymer ?
#
loop_
_entity_poly.entity_id
_entity_poly.type
_entity_poly.pdbx_seq_one_letter_code
_entity_poly.pdbx_strand_id
1 'polypeptide(L)'
;MTITRDAQNVPHYGVFELSLEADAKDRHPIFETEFAVVFTRPDGSTVVAEGFYDGNRTYTGRAYADALGGWQWRTRSNVAELNDQSGSFTVVPSNLKGQLRHHPDDSYQFAYDNGDWFLHIGDTGYRYVTDTEPEWRAYIDQADAAGFTKIRTWFCRGRSDVQALFNPQRTDLNLPYWQEIDRRMSYALNAHPHIM
;
A
#
# COMPACT_ATOMS: atom_id res chain seq x y z
N MET A 1 3.86 -8.66 3.13
CA MET A 1 4.40 -7.65 2.20
C MET A 1 5.08 -6.57 3.02
N THR A 2 6.34 -6.26 2.72
CA THR A 2 7.11 -5.26 3.50
C THR A 2 7.20 -3.94 2.75
N ILE A 3 6.71 -2.86 3.37
CA ILE A 3 6.87 -1.49 2.87
C ILE A 3 8.18 -0.92 3.42
N THR A 4 9.05 -0.41 2.55
CA THR A 4 10.35 0.15 2.94
C THR A 4 10.68 1.40 2.13
N ARG A 5 11.45 2.30 2.76
CA ARG A 5 12.11 3.44 2.11
C ARG A 5 13.60 3.19 1.89
N ASP A 6 14.13 2.03 2.32
CA ASP A 6 15.52 1.64 2.06
C ASP A 6 15.69 1.30 0.58
N ALA A 7 16.25 2.25 -0.17
CA ALA A 7 16.50 2.10 -1.60
C ALA A 7 17.57 1.03 -1.94
N GLN A 8 18.38 0.59 -0.98
CA GLN A 8 19.43 -0.41 -1.23
C GLN A 8 18.92 -1.84 -1.14
N ASN A 9 17.93 -2.11 -0.30
CA ASN A 9 17.46 -3.46 0.01
C ASN A 9 15.93 -3.55 -0.02
N VAL A 10 15.33 -3.28 -1.18
CA VAL A 10 13.88 -3.48 -1.35
C VAL A 10 13.61 -4.97 -1.51
N PRO A 11 12.83 -5.62 -0.63
CA PRO A 11 12.54 -7.04 -0.78
C PRO A 11 11.73 -7.29 -2.06
N HIS A 12 12.09 -8.33 -2.83
CA HIS A 12 11.24 -8.83 -3.92
C HIS A 12 9.87 -9.20 -3.34
N TYR A 13 8.80 -8.77 -4.03
CA TYR A 13 7.42 -8.79 -3.54
C TYR A 13 7.13 -7.91 -2.32
N GLY A 14 8.02 -6.99 -1.96
CA GLY A 14 7.77 -5.87 -1.06
C GLY A 14 7.23 -4.64 -1.78
N VAL A 15 7.20 -3.50 -1.08
CA VAL A 15 6.86 -2.19 -1.62
C VAL A 15 8.00 -1.23 -1.36
N PHE A 16 8.46 -0.56 -2.41
CA PHE A 16 9.27 0.64 -2.26
C PHE A 16 8.36 1.85 -2.09
N GLU A 17 8.61 2.67 -1.07
CA GLU A 17 7.90 3.92 -0.80
C GLU A 17 8.83 5.12 -1.04
N LEU A 18 8.45 5.95 -1.99
CA LEU A 18 9.01 7.28 -2.21
C LEU A 18 8.25 8.29 -1.34
N SER A 19 8.98 9.22 -0.73
CA SER A 19 8.42 10.34 0.02
C SER A 19 9.16 11.62 -0.38
N LEU A 20 8.41 12.62 -0.85
CA LEU A 20 8.92 13.93 -1.25
C LEU A 20 8.16 15.02 -0.52
N GLU A 21 8.88 16.07 -0.13
CA GLU A 21 8.27 17.25 0.48
C GLU A 21 8.10 18.36 -0.57
N ALA A 22 6.92 18.99 -0.58
CA ALA A 22 6.67 20.15 -1.43
C ALA A 22 5.62 21.09 -0.83
N ASP A 23 5.73 22.38 -1.14
CA ASP A 23 4.65 23.33 -0.92
C ASP A 23 3.78 23.48 -2.17
N ALA A 24 2.52 23.06 -2.08
CA ALA A 24 1.56 23.20 -3.18
C ALA A 24 1.17 24.67 -3.44
N LYS A 25 1.44 25.56 -2.47
CA LYS A 25 1.19 27.01 -2.46
C LYS A 25 -0.26 27.37 -2.80
N ASP A 26 -0.55 27.53 -4.09
CA ASP A 26 -1.80 28.11 -4.62
C ASP A 26 -2.81 27.05 -5.06
N ARG A 27 -2.67 25.81 -4.58
CA ARG A 27 -3.55 24.70 -4.96
C ARG A 27 -3.83 23.78 -3.78
N HIS A 28 -4.97 23.11 -3.81
CA HIS A 28 -5.31 22.10 -2.83
C HIS A 28 -4.34 20.89 -2.90
N PRO A 29 -3.67 20.51 -1.79
CA PRO A 29 -2.67 19.43 -1.81
C PRO A 29 -3.19 18.08 -2.28
N ILE A 30 -4.46 17.76 -1.97
CA ILE A 30 -5.10 16.50 -2.35
C ILE A 30 -5.81 16.55 -3.71
N PHE A 31 -6.67 17.55 -3.96
CA PHE A 31 -7.57 17.53 -5.12
C PHE A 31 -7.07 18.27 -6.36
N GLU A 32 -6.09 19.17 -6.22
CA GLU A 32 -5.59 20.01 -7.33
C GLU A 32 -4.11 19.76 -7.63
N THR A 33 -3.43 18.97 -6.80
CA THR A 33 -2.06 18.54 -7.06
C THR A 33 -2.06 17.23 -7.82
N GLU A 34 -1.56 17.26 -9.06
CA GLU A 34 -1.26 16.04 -9.80
C GLU A 34 0.13 15.55 -9.37
N PHE A 35 0.25 14.31 -8.93
CA PHE A 35 1.53 13.71 -8.56
C PHE A 35 1.53 12.23 -8.93
N ALA A 36 2.39 11.86 -9.89
CA ALA A 36 2.57 10.48 -10.32
C ALA A 36 4.06 10.12 -10.34
N VAL A 37 4.35 8.84 -10.15
CA VAL A 37 5.71 8.30 -10.20
C VAL A 37 5.78 7.26 -11.31
N VAL A 38 6.67 7.49 -12.27
CA VAL A 38 6.98 6.55 -13.34
C VAL A 38 8.14 5.68 -12.88
N PHE A 39 7.86 4.41 -12.61
CA PHE A 39 8.85 3.41 -12.27
C PHE A 39 9.30 2.66 -13.53
N THR A 40 10.61 2.54 -13.73
CA THR A 40 11.23 1.75 -14.80
C THR A 40 11.85 0.51 -14.19
N ARG A 41 11.39 -0.66 -14.66
CA ARG A 41 11.87 -1.97 -14.26
C ARG A 41 13.24 -2.28 -14.87
N PRO A 42 13.95 -3.30 -14.35
CA PRO A 42 15.24 -3.75 -14.90
C PRO A 42 15.21 -4.14 -16.38
N ASP A 43 14.07 -4.61 -16.88
CA ASP A 43 13.86 -4.96 -18.29
C ASP A 43 13.53 -3.75 -19.20
N GLY A 44 13.46 -2.56 -18.62
CA GLY A 44 13.11 -1.32 -19.32
C GLY A 44 11.60 -1.06 -19.44
N SER A 45 10.74 -1.98 -18.98
CA SER A 45 9.30 -1.73 -18.93
C SER A 45 8.96 -0.68 -17.87
N THR A 46 7.88 0.07 -18.08
CA THR A 46 7.48 1.14 -17.18
C THR A 46 6.11 0.90 -16.56
N VAL A 47 5.94 1.31 -15.31
CA VAL A 47 4.65 1.37 -14.61
C VAL A 47 4.46 2.77 -14.04
N VAL A 48 3.26 3.32 -14.18
CA VAL A 48 2.88 4.59 -13.57
C VAL A 48 2.06 4.30 -12.32
N ALA A 49 2.47 4.85 -11.19
CA ALA A 49 1.69 4.86 -9.96
C ALA A 49 1.24 6.29 -9.66
N GLU A 50 -0.06 6.47 -9.42
CA GLU A 50 -0.56 7.69 -8.82
C GLU A 50 -0.01 7.81 -7.40
N GLY A 51 0.60 8.95 -7.10
CA GLY A 51 0.99 9.29 -5.74
C GLY A 51 -0.16 9.98 -5.00
N PHE A 52 0.06 10.22 -3.71
CA PHE A 52 -0.95 10.82 -2.85
C PHE A 52 -0.30 11.76 -1.84
N TYR A 53 -1.08 12.75 -1.38
CA TYR A 53 -0.68 13.63 -0.29
C TYR A 53 -0.92 12.94 1.06
N ASP A 54 0.10 12.89 1.90
CA ASP A 54 0.10 12.18 3.19
C ASP A 54 0.20 13.16 4.37
N GLY A 55 -0.24 14.40 4.19
CA GLY A 55 -0.16 15.44 5.21
C GLY A 55 1.24 16.06 5.33
N ASN A 56 1.37 17.12 6.12
CA ASN A 56 2.65 17.77 6.43
C ASN A 56 3.56 18.00 5.20
N ARG A 57 3.00 18.51 4.10
CA ARG A 57 3.74 18.78 2.84
C ARG A 57 4.33 17.53 2.16
N THR A 58 3.96 16.33 2.61
CA THR A 58 4.52 15.06 2.15
C THR A 58 3.66 14.46 1.04
N TYR A 59 4.31 14.07 -0.05
CA TYR A 59 3.74 13.35 -1.18
C TYR A 59 4.42 12.00 -1.30
N THR A 60 3.59 10.95 -1.39
CA THR A 60 4.04 9.56 -1.32
C THR A 60 3.67 8.81 -2.59
N GLY A 61 4.60 8.00 -3.09
CA GLY A 61 4.38 7.08 -4.21
C GLY A 61 4.88 5.68 -3.85
N ARG A 62 4.15 4.64 -4.24
CA ARG A 62 4.47 3.25 -3.88
C ARG A 62 4.62 2.37 -5.12
N ALA A 63 5.65 1.54 -5.14
CA ALA A 63 5.88 0.54 -6.18
C ALA A 63 5.91 -0.86 -5.59
N TYR A 64 5.09 -1.76 -6.14
CA TYR A 64 5.22 -3.19 -5.87
C TYR A 64 6.46 -3.74 -6.60
N ALA A 65 7.42 -4.24 -5.83
CA ALA A 65 8.70 -4.73 -6.34
C ALA A 65 8.55 -6.14 -6.94
N ASP A 66 8.02 -6.24 -8.16
CA ASP A 66 7.70 -7.52 -8.82
C ASP A 66 8.87 -8.15 -9.60
N ALA A 67 9.96 -7.41 -9.83
CA ALA A 67 11.13 -7.85 -10.58
C ALA A 67 12.43 -7.56 -9.82
N LEU A 68 13.34 -8.55 -9.79
CA LEU A 68 14.66 -8.44 -9.17
C LEU A 68 15.60 -7.50 -9.96
N GLY A 69 16.44 -6.74 -9.25
CA GLY A 69 17.47 -5.90 -9.85
C GLY A 69 17.24 -4.40 -9.65
N GLY A 70 17.91 -3.59 -10.47
CA GLY A 70 17.88 -2.13 -10.37
C GLY A 70 16.63 -1.52 -11.01
N TRP A 71 15.89 -0.75 -10.23
CA TRP A 71 14.75 0.04 -10.67
C TRP A 71 15.12 1.52 -10.69
N GLN A 72 14.52 2.27 -11.60
CA GLN A 72 14.61 3.73 -11.65
C GLN A 72 13.22 4.34 -11.47
N TRP A 73 13.15 5.57 -10.99
CA TRP A 73 11.90 6.31 -10.94
C TRP A 73 12.07 7.76 -11.35
N ARG A 74 11.01 8.33 -11.92
CA ARG A 74 10.89 9.76 -12.22
C ARG A 74 9.48 10.25 -11.93
N THR A 75 9.34 11.39 -11.28
CA THR A 75 8.04 11.96 -10.94
C THR A 75 7.50 12.88 -12.04
N ARG A 76 6.18 12.98 -12.11
CA ARG A 76 5.45 13.97 -12.90
C ARG A 76 4.49 14.69 -12.00
N SER A 77 4.52 16.02 -12.02
CA SER A 77 3.61 16.83 -11.21
C SER A 77 3.37 18.19 -11.81
N ASN A 78 2.21 18.77 -11.51
CA ASN A 78 1.96 20.18 -11.78
C ASN A 78 2.68 21.10 -10.76
N VAL A 79 3.21 20.57 -9.65
CA VAL A 79 4.02 21.29 -8.64
C VAL A 79 5.50 21.18 -9.00
N ALA A 80 6.18 22.32 -9.20
CA ALA A 80 7.56 22.35 -9.65
C ALA A 80 8.54 21.60 -8.72
N GLU A 81 8.32 21.66 -7.39
CA GLU A 81 9.14 20.96 -6.39
C GLU A 81 9.01 19.43 -6.51
N LEU A 82 7.86 18.93 -6.96
CA LEU A 82 7.58 17.50 -7.15
C LEU A 82 7.85 17.00 -8.56
N ASN A 83 7.94 17.87 -9.56
CA ASN A 83 8.08 17.46 -10.96
C ASN A 83 9.53 17.10 -11.29
N ASP A 84 9.73 16.09 -12.14
CA ASP A 84 11.05 15.68 -12.65
C ASP A 84 12.08 15.26 -11.59
N GLN A 85 11.63 14.98 -10.36
CA GLN A 85 12.47 14.32 -9.35
C GLN A 85 12.75 12.90 -9.82
N SER A 86 13.94 12.38 -9.52
CA SER A 86 14.33 11.03 -9.95
C SER A 86 15.26 10.35 -8.96
N GLY A 87 15.32 9.03 -9.06
CA GLY A 87 16.18 8.20 -8.25
C GLY A 87 16.13 6.75 -8.69
N SER A 88 16.69 5.87 -7.85
CA SER A 88 16.73 4.44 -8.09
C SER A 88 16.62 3.67 -6.80
N PHE A 89 16.24 2.40 -6.90
CA PHE A 89 16.29 1.44 -5.80
C PHE A 89 16.65 0.05 -6.33
N THR A 90 17.14 -0.83 -5.46
CA THR A 90 17.51 -2.20 -5.83
C THR A 90 16.56 -3.18 -5.15
N VAL A 91 15.96 -4.06 -5.96
CA VAL A 91 15.14 -5.16 -5.50
C VAL A 91 16.00 -6.41 -5.32
N VAL A 92 16.00 -6.95 -4.11
CA VAL A 92 16.79 -8.11 -3.69
C VAL A 92 15.90 -9.32 -3.37
N PRO A 93 16.41 -10.56 -3.48
CA PRO A 93 15.63 -11.75 -3.13
C PRO A 93 15.05 -11.67 -1.71
N SER A 94 13.84 -12.21 -1.54
CA SER A 94 13.15 -12.26 -0.25
C SER A 94 12.37 -13.57 -0.09
N ASN A 95 11.89 -13.83 1.12
CA ASN A 95 11.01 -14.98 1.41
C ASN A 95 9.51 -14.61 1.37
N LEU A 96 9.16 -13.44 0.85
CA LEU A 96 7.76 -13.05 0.67
C LEU A 96 7.13 -13.90 -0.43
N LYS A 97 5.84 -14.24 -0.28
CA LYS A 97 5.11 -15.04 -1.28
C LYS A 97 4.65 -14.22 -2.49
N GLY A 98 4.39 -12.93 -2.29
CA GLY A 98 3.85 -12.01 -3.29
C GLY A 98 2.34 -11.90 -3.33
N GLN A 99 1.81 -11.28 -4.38
CA GLN A 99 0.37 -11.08 -4.53
C GLN A 99 -0.31 -12.39 -4.91
N LEU A 100 -1.60 -12.50 -4.61
CA LEU A 100 -2.40 -13.56 -5.21
C LEU A 100 -2.68 -13.27 -6.69
N ARG A 101 -2.56 -14.33 -7.47
CA ARG A 101 -2.87 -14.44 -8.88
C ARG A 101 -3.85 -15.58 -9.10
N HIS A 102 -4.50 -15.58 -10.25
CA HIS A 102 -5.15 -16.80 -10.73
C HIS A 102 -4.10 -17.91 -10.85
N HIS A 103 -4.43 -19.10 -10.36
CA HIS A 103 -3.52 -20.22 -10.46
C HIS A 103 -3.29 -20.58 -11.93
N PRO A 104 -2.03 -20.80 -12.38
CA PRO A 104 -1.71 -20.97 -13.80
C PRO A 104 -2.35 -22.24 -14.40
N ASP A 105 -2.48 -23.29 -13.59
CA ASP A 105 -2.98 -24.60 -14.02
C ASP A 105 -4.41 -24.94 -13.52
N ASP A 106 -5.02 -24.09 -12.69
CA ASP A 106 -6.35 -24.33 -12.11
C ASP A 106 -7.14 -23.02 -12.05
N SER A 107 -8.05 -22.81 -12.99
CA SER A 107 -8.82 -21.57 -13.11
C SER A 107 -9.77 -21.30 -11.92
N TYR A 108 -9.98 -22.27 -11.03
CA TYR A 108 -10.81 -22.13 -9.83
C TYR A 108 -10.02 -21.81 -8.57
N GLN A 109 -8.70 -21.75 -8.64
CA GLN A 109 -7.82 -21.51 -7.49
C GLN A 109 -6.98 -20.24 -7.65
N PHE A 110 -6.43 -19.79 -6.53
CA PHE A 110 -5.42 -18.74 -6.49
C PHE A 110 -4.05 -19.34 -6.13
N ALA A 111 -3.00 -18.70 -6.64
CA ALA A 111 -1.61 -18.94 -6.24
C ALA A 111 -0.96 -17.61 -5.85
N TYR A 112 0.03 -17.65 -4.98
CA TYR A 112 0.92 -16.51 -4.77
C TYR A 112 1.89 -16.36 -5.96
N ASP A 113 2.48 -15.18 -6.13
CA ASP A 113 3.47 -14.91 -7.20
C ASP A 113 4.68 -15.87 -7.15
N ASN A 114 5.05 -16.40 -5.97
CA ASN A 114 6.10 -17.41 -5.82
C ASN A 114 5.67 -18.84 -6.23
N GLY A 115 4.41 -19.05 -6.60
CA GLY A 115 3.82 -20.33 -6.98
C GLY A 115 3.16 -21.11 -5.85
N ASP A 116 3.23 -20.64 -4.60
CA ASP A 116 2.56 -21.32 -3.48
C ASP A 116 1.04 -21.32 -3.67
N TRP A 117 0.39 -22.42 -3.30
CA TRP A 117 -1.06 -22.50 -3.26
C TRP A 117 -1.66 -21.59 -2.18
N PHE A 118 -2.80 -20.98 -2.50
CA PHE A 118 -3.57 -20.21 -1.54
C PHE A 118 -4.79 -20.99 -1.05
N LEU A 119 -4.76 -21.40 0.22
CA LEU A 119 -5.93 -21.98 0.87
C LEU A 119 -6.77 -20.86 1.48
N HIS A 120 -7.99 -20.68 0.97
CA HIS A 120 -8.90 -19.62 1.41
C HIS A 120 -9.67 -20.01 2.69
N ILE A 121 -9.16 -19.60 3.85
CA ILE A 121 -9.81 -19.77 5.15
C ILE A 121 -10.13 -18.37 5.69
N GLY A 122 -11.40 -17.99 5.61
CA GLY A 122 -11.85 -16.64 5.87
C GLY A 122 -12.36 -16.41 7.29
N ASP A 123 -12.00 -15.28 7.89
CA ASP A 123 -12.69 -14.68 9.03
C ASP A 123 -13.25 -13.29 8.68
N THR A 124 -14.07 -12.73 9.57
CA THR A 124 -14.72 -11.42 9.41
C THR A 124 -14.38 -10.47 10.55
N GLY A 125 -13.35 -9.66 10.32
CA GLY A 125 -12.92 -8.56 11.18
C GLY A 125 -13.47 -7.23 10.72
N TYR A 126 -14.79 -7.06 10.76
CA TYR A 126 -15.45 -5.91 10.14
C TYR A 126 -14.94 -4.54 10.57
N ARG A 127 -14.51 -4.40 11.83
CA ARG A 127 -14.01 -3.13 12.38
C ARG A 127 -12.49 -3.05 12.44
N TYR A 128 -11.78 -4.06 11.95
CA TYR A 128 -10.33 -4.21 12.09
C TYR A 128 -9.56 -2.93 11.73
N VAL A 129 -9.84 -2.33 10.57
CA VAL A 129 -9.13 -1.11 10.13
C VAL A 129 -9.75 0.19 10.67
N THR A 130 -10.85 0.13 11.40
CA THR A 130 -11.53 1.34 11.90
C THR A 130 -10.78 1.91 13.10
N ASP A 131 -10.36 3.17 13.04
CA ASP A 131 -9.60 3.86 14.09
C ASP A 131 -10.13 3.67 15.53
N THR A 132 -11.45 3.58 15.68
CA THR A 132 -12.15 3.36 16.96
C THR A 132 -12.10 1.93 17.51
N GLU A 133 -11.57 0.94 16.77
CA GLU A 133 -11.44 -0.44 17.25
C GLU A 133 -10.18 -0.58 18.12
N PRO A 134 -10.30 -0.73 19.46
CA PRO A 134 -9.14 -0.77 20.35
C PRO A 134 -8.34 -2.08 20.25
N GLU A 135 -9.02 -3.20 19.95
CA GLU A 135 -8.41 -4.53 19.96
C GLU A 135 -7.96 -4.99 18.57
N TRP A 136 -7.79 -4.07 17.61
CA TRP A 136 -7.47 -4.38 16.22
C TRP A 136 -6.20 -5.24 16.08
N ARG A 137 -5.21 -5.00 16.93
CA ARG A 137 -3.94 -5.74 16.93
C ARG A 137 -4.13 -7.15 17.48
N ALA A 138 -4.73 -7.26 18.66
CA ALA A 138 -5.04 -8.54 19.29
C ALA A 138 -5.92 -9.42 18.38
N TYR A 139 -6.88 -8.82 17.68
CA TYR A 139 -7.72 -9.49 16.70
C TYR A 139 -6.89 -10.12 15.57
N ILE A 140 -6.06 -9.34 14.86
CA ILE A 140 -5.31 -9.87 13.72
C ILE A 140 -4.25 -10.89 14.14
N ASP A 141 -3.62 -10.70 15.31
CA ASP A 141 -2.67 -11.64 15.88
C ASP A 141 -3.34 -12.98 16.24
N GLN A 142 -4.57 -12.95 16.76
CA GLN A 142 -5.33 -14.16 17.05
C GLN A 142 -5.86 -14.82 15.79
N ALA A 143 -6.22 -14.04 14.76
CA ALA A 143 -6.68 -14.58 13.50
C ALA A 143 -5.57 -15.40 12.79
N ASP A 144 -4.33 -14.90 12.84
CA ASP A 144 -3.13 -15.65 12.45
C ASP A 144 -2.98 -16.94 13.26
N ALA A 145 -2.96 -16.83 14.59
CA ALA A 145 -2.81 -18.00 15.46
C ALA A 145 -3.90 -19.07 15.26
N ALA A 146 -5.10 -18.66 14.83
CA ALA A 146 -6.21 -19.55 14.50
C ALA A 146 -6.11 -20.19 13.10
N GLY A 147 -5.19 -19.73 12.25
CA GLY A 147 -4.94 -20.24 10.91
C GLY A 147 -5.82 -19.62 9.82
N PHE A 148 -6.40 -18.45 10.04
CA PHE A 148 -7.10 -17.72 8.99
C PHE A 148 -6.10 -17.14 7.99
N THR A 149 -6.46 -17.15 6.70
CA THR A 149 -5.61 -16.65 5.61
C THR A 149 -6.22 -15.43 4.91
N LYS A 150 -7.44 -15.06 5.28
CA LYS A 150 -8.16 -13.94 4.68
C LYS A 150 -9.14 -13.31 5.66
N ILE A 151 -9.09 -11.99 5.80
CA ILE A 151 -10.00 -11.22 6.65
C ILE A 151 -10.91 -10.37 5.78
N ARG A 152 -12.21 -10.41 6.05
CA ARG A 152 -13.16 -9.43 5.47
C ARG A 152 -13.35 -8.29 6.46
N THR A 153 -13.03 -7.07 6.04
CA THR A 153 -13.22 -5.84 6.82
C THR A 153 -14.18 -4.87 6.13
N TRP A 154 -14.80 -3.97 6.91
CA TRP A 154 -15.27 -2.68 6.40
C TRP A 154 -14.20 -1.62 6.64
N PHE A 155 -14.10 -0.66 5.74
CA PHE A 155 -13.08 0.38 5.79
C PHE A 155 -13.60 1.72 6.34
N CYS A 156 -14.87 1.77 6.78
CA CYS A 156 -15.48 2.94 7.41
C CYS A 156 -16.05 2.57 8.80
N ARG A 157 -16.37 3.58 9.62
CA ARG A 157 -16.98 3.42 10.95
C ARG A 157 -18.45 2.96 10.91
N GLY A 158 -19.15 3.18 9.80
CA GLY A 158 -20.56 2.84 9.63
C GLY A 158 -20.80 1.84 8.49
N ARG A 159 -21.93 1.12 8.54
CA ARG A 159 -22.31 0.13 7.49
C ARG A 159 -22.87 0.78 6.22
N SER A 160 -23.36 2.01 6.30
CA SER A 160 -24.12 2.66 5.22
C SER A 160 -23.65 4.09 4.96
N ASP A 161 -22.45 4.45 5.44
CA ASP A 161 -21.89 5.77 5.23
C ASP A 161 -20.37 5.70 5.11
N VAL A 162 -19.82 6.77 4.52
CA VAL A 162 -18.38 6.96 4.31
C VAL A 162 -17.87 8.21 5.06
N GLN A 163 -18.57 8.64 6.10
CA GLN A 163 -18.29 9.92 6.77
C GLN A 163 -16.88 9.98 7.33
N ALA A 164 -16.38 8.86 7.86
CA ALA A 164 -15.06 8.79 8.47
C ALA A 164 -13.92 9.07 7.48
N LEU A 165 -14.16 8.94 6.17
CA LEU A 165 -13.16 9.17 5.12
C LEU A 165 -12.91 10.65 4.83
N PHE A 166 -13.81 11.53 5.27
CA PHE A 166 -13.78 12.96 5.02
C PHE A 166 -13.66 13.74 6.33
N ASN A 167 -13.06 14.92 6.27
CA ASN A 167 -13.10 15.84 7.39
C ASN A 167 -14.56 16.24 7.73
N PRO A 168 -14.85 16.78 8.93
CA PRO A 168 -16.23 17.09 9.33
C PRO A 168 -16.97 18.03 8.38
N GLN A 169 -16.26 18.91 7.68
CA GLN A 169 -16.80 19.87 6.71
C GLN A 169 -17.06 19.24 5.33
N ARG A 170 -16.56 18.01 5.08
CA ARG A 170 -16.56 17.33 3.79
C ARG A 170 -15.93 18.13 2.65
N THR A 171 -14.94 18.94 2.98
CA THR A 171 -14.14 19.69 2.00
C THR A 171 -12.80 19.02 1.75
N ASP A 172 -12.42 18.04 2.59
CA ASP A 172 -11.16 17.32 2.49
C ASP A 172 -11.28 15.88 2.96
N LEU A 173 -10.27 15.06 2.67
CA LEU A 173 -10.10 13.73 3.26
C LEU A 173 -9.77 13.84 4.74
N ASN A 174 -10.26 12.88 5.53
CA ASN A 174 -9.81 12.69 6.90
C ASN A 174 -8.46 11.96 6.91
N LEU A 175 -7.38 12.67 6.60
CA LEU A 175 -6.04 12.08 6.51
C LEU A 175 -5.66 11.22 7.74
N PRO A 176 -5.89 11.64 8.99
CA PRO A 176 -5.61 10.79 10.15
C PRO A 176 -6.32 9.44 10.12
N TYR A 177 -7.54 9.36 9.58
CA TYR A 177 -8.27 8.10 9.45
C TYR A 177 -7.67 7.18 8.38
N TRP A 178 -7.31 7.73 7.22
CA TRP A 178 -6.64 6.97 6.17
C TRP A 178 -5.25 6.47 6.61
N GLN A 179 -4.49 7.31 7.30
CA GLN A 179 -3.19 6.96 7.87
C GLN A 179 -3.30 5.87 8.93
N GLU A 180 -4.37 5.87 9.74
CA GLU A 180 -4.62 4.82 10.70
C GLU A 180 -4.97 3.48 10.02
N ILE A 181 -5.75 3.50 8.94
CA ILE A 181 -5.99 2.30 8.11
C ILE A 181 -4.65 1.79 7.57
N ASP A 182 -3.84 2.66 6.97
CA ASP A 182 -2.55 2.30 6.38
C ASP A 182 -1.57 1.74 7.41
N ARG A 183 -1.52 2.32 8.61
CA ARG A 183 -0.71 1.83 9.74
C ARG A 183 -1.11 0.41 10.16
N ARG A 184 -2.41 0.13 10.24
CA ARG A 184 -2.92 -1.20 10.59
C ARG A 184 -2.68 -2.22 9.48
N MET A 185 -2.96 -1.86 8.24
CA MET A 185 -2.67 -2.71 7.08
C MET A 185 -1.17 -3.00 6.98
N SER A 186 -0.32 -2.00 7.17
CA SER A 186 1.14 -2.18 7.20
C SER A 186 1.57 -3.12 8.32
N TYR A 187 0.97 -3.04 9.51
CA TYR A 187 1.24 -3.99 10.59
C TYR A 187 0.86 -5.42 10.17
N ALA A 188 -0.36 -5.65 9.70
CA ALA A 188 -0.81 -6.98 9.29
C ALA A 188 0.04 -7.55 8.16
N LEU A 189 0.35 -6.76 7.14
CA LEU A 189 1.15 -7.22 6.00
C LEU A 189 2.61 -7.53 6.39
N ASN A 190 3.15 -6.87 7.41
CA ASN A 190 4.50 -7.13 7.92
C ASN A 190 4.56 -8.31 8.89
N ALA A 191 3.65 -8.34 9.88
CA ALA A 191 3.64 -9.35 10.93
C ALA A 191 3.02 -10.68 10.44
N HIS A 192 2.00 -10.59 9.60
CA HIS A 192 1.14 -11.68 9.16
C HIS A 192 1.04 -11.74 7.63
N PRO A 193 2.17 -11.87 6.89
CA PRO A 193 2.22 -11.70 5.44
C PRO A 193 1.41 -12.71 4.61
N HIS A 194 0.86 -13.74 5.25
CA HIS A 194 0.02 -14.76 4.63
C HIS A 194 -1.49 -14.48 4.82
N ILE A 195 -1.85 -13.51 5.68
CA ILE A 195 -3.23 -13.03 5.82
C ILE A 195 -3.46 -11.89 4.83
N MET A 196 -4.55 -11.99 4.08
CA MET A 196 -5.02 -10.96 3.16
C MET A 196 -6.27 -10.21 3.64
#